data_AF-A0A8R7QZJ1-F1
#
_entry.id   AF-A0A8R7QZJ1-F1
#
_cell.length_a   1.000
_cell.length_b   1.000
_cell.length_c   1.000
_cell.angle_alpha   90.00
_cell.angle_beta   90.00
_cell.angle_gamma   90.00
#
_symmetry.space_group_name_H-M   'P 1'
#
loop_
_entity.id
_entity.type
_entity.pdbx_description
1 polymer ?
#
loop_
_entity_poly.entity_id
_entity_poly.type
_entity_poly.pdbx_seq_one_letter_code
_entity_poly.pdbx_strand_id
1 'polypeptide(L)'
;DIYGLKQLRELIFEEGTSPELEKIEISGCTLESGIIGVNQLPKLKEISLGSYGRVAKLAMLQSEVDAHPNSPVLRLQMPKRYHDVESAAAGELSRSQAVAMVTTNVNQDDLLYNYNSC
;
A
#
# COMPACT_ATOMS: atom_id res chain seq x y z
N ASP A 1 -0.36 -8.05 -6.43
CA ASP A 1 -1.51 -7.77 -5.54
C ASP A 1 -1.11 -7.93 -4.08
N ILE A 2 -1.60 -7.05 -3.22
CA ILE A 2 -1.32 -7.00 -1.78
C ILE A 2 -2.63 -7.17 -1.03
N TYR A 3 -2.78 -8.27 -0.30
CA TYR A 3 -4.03 -8.63 0.36
C TYR A 3 -3.83 -9.08 1.81
N GLY A 4 -4.60 -8.50 2.74
CA GLY A 4 -4.73 -9.02 4.10
C GLY A 4 -3.48 -8.92 5.00
N LEU A 5 -2.47 -8.16 4.59
CA LEU A 5 -1.22 -8.02 5.34
C LEU A 5 -1.40 -7.04 6.51
N LYS A 6 -1.93 -7.54 7.63
CA LYS A 6 -2.26 -6.74 8.83
C LYS A 6 -1.06 -6.00 9.45
N GLN A 7 0.16 -6.42 9.16
CA GLN A 7 1.39 -5.77 9.67
C GLN A 7 2.04 -4.82 8.66
N LEU A 8 1.59 -4.80 7.41
CA LEU A 8 2.12 -3.89 6.40
C LEU A 8 1.63 -2.47 6.73
N ARG A 9 2.56 -1.56 6.99
CA ARG A 9 2.28 -0.16 7.38
C ARG A 9 2.67 0.85 6.32
N GLU A 10 3.59 0.48 5.43
CA GLU A 10 4.19 1.39 4.45
C GLU A 10 4.55 0.64 3.19
N LEU A 11 4.47 1.33 2.05
CA LEU A 11 5.07 0.89 0.80
C LEU A 11 5.99 2.01 0.30
N ILE A 12 7.26 1.67 0.09
CA ILE A 12 8.27 2.57 -0.45
C ILE A 12 8.77 1.98 -1.75
N PHE A 13 8.71 2.76 -2.82
CA PHE A 13 9.29 2.43 -4.11
C PHE A 13 10.50 3.32 -4.32
N GLU A 14 11.68 2.72 -4.35
CA GLU A 14 12.94 3.41 -4.64
C GLU A 14 13.26 3.34 -6.13
N GLU A 15 14.17 4.19 -6.60
CA GLU A 15 14.62 4.20 -8.00
C GLU A 15 15.09 2.80 -8.44
N GLY A 16 14.62 2.37 -9.62
CA GLY A 16 14.95 1.04 -10.17
C GLY A 16 14.19 -0.12 -9.53
N THR A 17 13.33 0.13 -8.54
CA THR A 17 12.46 -0.91 -7.96
C THR A 17 11.38 -1.28 -8.96
N SER A 18 11.22 -2.59 -9.21
CA SER A 18 10.12 -3.17 -10.00
C SER A 18 9.81 -2.39 -11.31
N PRO A 19 10.77 -2.27 -12.23
CA PRO A 19 10.64 -1.42 -13.43
C PRO A 19 9.51 -1.86 -14.37
N GLU A 20 9.06 -3.11 -14.26
CA GLU A 20 7.98 -3.71 -15.04
C GLU A 20 6.61 -3.65 -14.33
N LEU A 21 6.51 -3.01 -13.16
CA LEU A 21 5.27 -2.97 -12.38
C LEU A 21 4.28 -2.00 -13.02
N GLU A 22 3.20 -2.56 -13.58
CA GLU A 22 2.15 -1.77 -14.23
C GLU A 22 0.95 -1.48 -13.34
N LYS A 23 0.63 -2.38 -12.40
CA LYS A 23 -0.57 -2.30 -11.57
C LYS A 23 -0.26 -2.66 -10.12
N ILE A 24 -0.79 -1.85 -9.21
CA ILE A 24 -0.78 -2.09 -7.77
C ILE A 24 -2.22 -2.25 -7.31
N GLU A 25 -2.53 -3.35 -6.63
CA GLU A 25 -3.84 -3.57 -6.02
C GLU A 25 -3.69 -3.87 -4.54
N ILE A 26 -4.35 -3.07 -3.70
CA ILE A 26 -4.29 -3.17 -2.24
C ILE A 26 -5.69 -3.36 -1.70
N SER A 27 -5.89 -4.42 -0.93
CA SER A 27 -7.15 -4.70 -0.22
C SER A 27 -6.88 -5.33 1.14
N GLY A 28 -7.75 -5.11 2.12
CA GLY A 28 -7.60 -5.68 3.46
C GLY A 28 -6.32 -5.26 4.20
N CYS A 29 -5.73 -4.11 3.86
CA CYS A 29 -4.50 -3.60 4.45
C CYS A 29 -4.70 -2.14 4.91
N THR A 30 -4.03 -1.75 6.00
CA THR A 30 -4.00 -0.37 6.48
C THR A 30 -2.56 0.14 6.47
N LEU A 31 -2.21 0.89 5.43
CA LEU A 31 -0.90 1.53 5.28
C LEU A 31 -0.87 2.87 6.04
N GLU A 32 -0.67 2.79 7.36
CA GLU A 32 -0.67 3.94 8.28
C GLU A 32 0.44 4.96 8.02
N SER A 33 1.54 4.55 7.38
CA SER A 33 2.63 5.47 6.98
C SER A 33 2.44 6.03 5.56
N GLY A 34 1.63 5.33 4.75
CA GLY A 34 1.28 5.69 3.38
C GLY A 34 1.98 4.85 2.31
N ILE A 35 1.89 5.34 1.07
CA ILE A 35 2.60 4.82 -0.11
C ILE A 35 3.46 5.98 -0.63
N ILE A 36 4.74 5.71 -0.89
CA ILE A 36 5.73 6.72 -1.26
C ILE A 36 6.54 6.24 -2.45
N GLY A 37 6.83 7.14 -3.38
CA GLY A 37 7.78 6.90 -4.48
C GLY A 37 7.13 6.25 -5.69
N VAL A 38 5.82 6.37 -5.86
CA VAL A 38 5.13 5.76 -7.03
C VAL A 38 5.59 6.38 -8.35
N ASN A 39 6.16 7.59 -8.30
CA ASN A 39 6.83 8.27 -9.42
C ASN A 39 8.10 7.56 -9.93
N GLN A 40 8.67 6.63 -9.16
CA GLN A 40 9.84 5.85 -9.55
C GLN A 40 9.48 4.65 -10.44
N LEU A 41 8.19 4.39 -10.68
CA LEU A 41 7.71 3.21 -11.40
C LEU A 41 7.45 3.55 -12.89
N PRO A 42 8.40 3.28 -13.80
CA PRO A 42 8.38 3.81 -15.17
C PRO A 42 7.32 3.18 -16.07
N LYS A 43 6.59 2.16 -15.61
CA LYS A 43 5.50 1.50 -16.35
C LYS A 43 4.18 1.49 -15.59
N LEU A 44 4.09 2.20 -14.47
CA LEU A 44 2.87 2.24 -13.66
C LEU A 44 1.72 2.86 -14.45
N LYS A 45 0.58 2.16 -14.44
CA LYS A 45 -0.68 2.54 -15.09
C LYS A 45 -1.82 2.68 -14.10
N GLU A 46 -1.83 1.88 -13.03
CA GLU A 46 -2.93 1.88 -12.08
C GLU A 46 -2.49 1.58 -10.64
N ILE A 47 -3.05 2.33 -9.70
CA ILE A 47 -3.08 1.98 -8.28
C ILE A 47 -4.55 1.83 -7.89
N SER A 48 -4.94 0.65 -7.42
CA SER A 48 -6.30 0.34 -6.98
C SER A 48 -6.35 0.10 -5.49
N LEU A 49 -7.16 0.90 -4.79
CA LEU A 49 -7.55 0.65 -3.40
C LEU A 49 -8.91 -0.05 -3.39
N GLY A 50 -8.89 -1.35 -3.09
CA GLY A 50 -10.07 -2.19 -2.99
C GLY A 50 -10.67 -2.22 -1.58
N SER A 51 -11.54 -3.19 -1.33
CA SER A 51 -12.24 -3.34 -0.04
C SER A 51 -11.25 -3.35 1.13
N TYR A 52 -11.49 -2.48 2.11
CA TYR A 52 -10.63 -2.29 3.30
C TYR A 52 -9.16 -1.95 2.99
N GLY A 53 -8.83 -1.51 1.76
CA GLY A 53 -7.52 -0.96 1.42
C GLY A 53 -7.44 0.49 1.88
N ARG A 54 -6.72 0.74 2.96
CA ARG A 54 -6.62 2.05 3.60
C ARG A 54 -5.20 2.57 3.54
N VAL A 55 -5.03 3.86 3.26
CA VAL A 55 -3.73 4.53 3.20
C VAL A 55 -3.79 5.86 3.92
N ALA A 56 -2.79 6.15 4.76
CA ALA A 56 -2.58 7.50 5.24
C ALA A 56 -2.04 8.39 4.12
N LYS A 57 -2.19 9.71 4.30
CA LYS A 57 -1.69 10.72 3.35
C LYS A 57 -2.23 10.47 1.92
N LEU A 58 -3.50 10.06 1.80
CA LEU A 58 -4.11 9.77 0.49
C LEU A 58 -4.03 10.96 -0.48
N ALA A 59 -4.07 12.20 0.03
CA ALA A 59 -3.85 13.40 -0.77
C ALA A 59 -2.42 13.48 -1.36
N MET A 60 -1.40 13.06 -0.62
CA MET A 60 -0.02 13.01 -1.10
C MET A 60 0.15 11.96 -2.19
N LEU A 61 -0.44 10.77 -1.98
CA LEU A 61 -0.45 9.72 -3.01
C LEU A 61 -1.13 10.22 -4.30
N GLN A 62 -2.26 10.92 -4.19
CA GLN A 62 -2.91 11.53 -5.35
C GLN A 62 -2.00 12.53 -6.06
N SER A 63 -1.30 13.40 -5.31
CA SER A 63 -0.33 14.34 -5.90
C SER A 63 0.82 13.63 -6.62
N GLU A 64 1.33 12.52 -6.09
CA GLU A 64 2.36 11.72 -6.78
C GLU A 64 1.84 11.09 -8.06
N VAL A 65 0.61 10.58 -8.04
CA VAL A 65 -0.08 10.02 -9.21
C VAL A 65 -0.31 11.09 -10.28
N ASP A 66 -0.78 12.28 -9.90
CA ASP A 66 -1.07 13.39 -10.80
C ASP A 66 0.20 13.96 -11.45
N ALA A 67 1.32 13.96 -10.72
CA ALA A 67 2.62 14.42 -11.21
C ALA A 67 3.40 13.35 -12.02
N HIS A 68 2.90 12.12 -12.08
CA HIS A 68 3.62 11.01 -12.68
C HIS A 68 3.62 11.11 -14.22
N PRO A 69 4.77 10.94 -14.91
CA PRO A 69 4.91 11.17 -16.35
C PRO A 69 3.96 10.30 -17.21
N ASN A 70 3.72 9.06 -16.79
CA ASN A 70 2.80 8.15 -17.48
C ASN A 70 1.31 8.33 -17.14
N SER A 71 0.95 9.31 -16.30
CA SER A 71 -0.43 9.59 -15.91
C SER A 71 -1.21 8.32 -15.47
N PRO A 72 -0.73 7.58 -14.46
CA PRO A 72 -1.44 6.43 -13.92
C PRO A 72 -2.75 6.88 -13.26
N VAL A 73 -3.67 5.94 -13.10
CA VAL A 73 -4.97 6.19 -12.47
C VAL A 73 -4.96 5.70 -11.02
N LEU A 74 -5.34 6.57 -10.08
CA LEU A 74 -5.70 6.16 -8.73
C LEU A 74 -7.18 5.78 -8.68
N ARG A 75 -7.46 4.47 -8.60
CA ARG A 75 -8.81 3.92 -8.57
C ARG A 75 -9.21 3.58 -7.14
N LEU A 76 -10.27 4.24 -6.66
CA LEU A 76 -10.88 3.96 -5.37
C LEU A 76 -12.16 3.14 -5.61
N GLN A 77 -12.22 1.90 -5.10
CA GLN A 77 -13.42 1.07 -5.26
C GLN A 77 -14.57 1.49 -4.34
N MET A 78 -14.28 2.24 -3.28
CA MET A 78 -15.24 2.81 -2.35
C MET A 78 -15.02 4.33 -2.25
N PRO A 79 -15.98 5.09 -1.68
CA PRO A 79 -15.79 6.52 -1.44
C PRO A 79 -14.51 6.81 -0.65
N LYS A 80 -13.85 7.94 -0.95
CA LYS A 80 -12.55 8.35 -0.37
C LYS A 80 -12.45 8.16 1.15
N ARG A 81 -13.52 8.48 1.90
CA ARG A 81 -13.60 8.32 3.36
C ARG A 81 -13.33 6.90 3.89
N TYR A 82 -13.48 5.87 3.05
CA TYR A 82 -13.19 4.49 3.43
C TYR A 82 -11.71 4.14 3.28
N HIS A 83 -11.00 4.87 2.43
CA HIS A 83 -9.61 4.62 2.05
C HIS A 83 -8.62 5.58 2.73
N ASP A 84 -9.07 6.77 3.13
CA ASP A 84 -8.23 7.74 3.84
C ASP A 84 -8.09 7.33 5.31
N VAL A 85 -6.85 7.11 5.75
CA VAL A 85 -6.55 7.00 7.18
C VAL A 85 -6.33 8.40 7.69
N GLU A 86 -7.27 8.90 8.48
CA GLU A 86 -7.08 10.14 9.23
C GLU A 86 -5.91 9.90 10.20
N SER A 87 -4.76 10.46 9.87
CA SER A 87 -3.59 10.45 10.73
C SER A 87 -3.98 11.24 11.97
N ALA A 88 -4.22 10.54 13.09
CA ALA A 88 -4.32 11.19 14.38
C ALA A 88 -3.04 12.03 14.55
N ALA A 89 -3.18 13.35 14.58
CA ALA A 89 -2.08 14.25 14.79
C ALA A 89 -1.23 13.75 15.97
N ALA A 90 0.07 13.65 15.73
CA ALA A 90 1.05 13.01 16.59
C ALA A 90 0.91 13.41 18.07
N GLY A 91 0.50 12.43 18.89
CA GLY A 91 0.79 12.36 20.30
C GLY A 91 1.66 11.13 20.56
N GLU A 92 2.98 11.35 20.54
CA GLU A 92 4.06 10.55 21.13
C GLU A 92 4.40 9.14 20.57
N LEU A 93 5.59 9.10 19.95
CA LEU A 93 6.65 8.09 20.08
C LEU A 93 6.26 6.60 20.13
N SER A 94 6.53 5.87 19.04
CA SER A 94 7.37 4.68 19.17
C SER A 94 8.09 4.34 17.86
N ARG A 95 9.40 4.51 17.90
CA ARG A 95 10.38 4.00 16.95
C ARG A 95 10.29 2.47 17.02
N SER A 96 10.08 1.77 15.90
CA SER A 96 10.89 0.61 15.47
C SER A 96 10.25 -0.26 14.38
N GLN A 97 11.13 -0.73 13.49
CA GLN A 97 11.03 -1.86 12.54
C GLN A 97 10.41 -1.57 11.16
N ALA A 98 11.23 -0.97 10.28
CA ALA A 98 11.14 -1.22 8.85
C ALA A 98 11.49 -2.69 8.58
N VAL A 99 10.53 -3.47 8.08
CA VAL A 99 10.78 -4.82 7.56
C VAL A 99 10.83 -4.72 6.05
N ALA A 100 12.04 -4.77 5.49
CA ALA A 100 12.24 -4.99 4.06
C ALA A 100 11.81 -6.42 3.75
N MET A 101 10.65 -6.60 3.09
CA MET A 101 10.25 -7.93 2.63
C MET A 101 11.00 -8.29 1.34
N VAL A 102 12.07 -9.06 1.48
CA VAL A 102 12.61 -9.89 0.40
C VAL A 102 11.57 -10.96 0.10
N THR A 103 11.06 -10.98 -1.13
CA THR A 103 10.11 -12.00 -1.58
C THR A 103 10.86 -13.30 -1.84
N THR A 104 10.76 -14.26 -0.91
CA THR A 104 11.01 -15.67 -1.23
C THR A 104 9.82 -16.50 -0.77
N ASN A 105 9.07 -16.97 -1.77
CA ASN A 105 8.20 -18.14 -1.82
C ASN A 105 7.83 -18.76 -0.46
N VAL A 106 6.65 -18.41 0.07
CA VAL A 106 6.00 -19.20 1.12
C VAL A 106 4.66 -19.68 0.59
N ASN A 107 4.49 -21.00 0.62
CA ASN A 107 3.36 -21.77 0.10
C ASN A 107 2.05 -21.37 0.79
N GLN A 108 0.96 -21.35 0.03
CA GLN A 108 -0.33 -20.74 0.41
C GLN A 108 -1.13 -21.51 1.47
N ASP A 109 -0.65 -22.67 1.94
CA ASP A 109 -1.42 -23.58 2.79
C ASP A 109 -1.17 -23.44 4.31
N ASP A 110 -0.07 -22.80 4.75
CA ASP A 110 0.28 -22.74 6.18
C ASP A 110 -0.46 -21.63 6.97
N LEU A 111 -1.16 -20.71 6.29
CA LEU A 111 -1.80 -19.55 6.96
C LEU A 111 -3.28 -19.76 7.30
N LEU A 112 -3.89 -20.87 6.91
CA LEU A 112 -5.31 -21.14 7.16
C LEU A 112 -5.58 -21.72 8.56
N TYR A 113 -4.58 -22.27 9.25
CA TYR A 113 -4.82 -23.03 10.49
C TYR A 113 -4.92 -22.21 11.77
N ASN A 114 -4.60 -20.91 11.76
CA ASN A 114 -4.65 -20.09 12.98
C ASN A 114 -5.90 -19.18 13.07
N TYR A 115 -6.89 -19.37 12.21
CA TYR A 115 -8.08 -18.50 12.13
C TYR A 115 -9.37 -19.10 12.73
N ASN A 116 -9.32 -20.30 13.32
CA ASN A 116 -10.49 -20.97 13.92
C ASN A 116 -10.25 -21.43 15.37
N SER A 117 -9.81 -20.54 16.25
CA SER A 117 -10.09 -20.69 17.68
C SER A 117 -10.44 -19.34 18.28
N CYS A 118 -11.74 -19.19 18.56
CA CYS A 118 -12.24 -18.30 19.60
C CYS A 118 -11.72 -18.75 20.98
#